data_AF-A0A843HKV1-F1
#
_entry.id   AF-A0A843HKV1-F1
#
_cell.length_a   1.000
_cell.length_b   1.000
_cell.length_c   1.000
_cell.angle_alpha   90.00
_cell.angle_beta   90.00
_cell.angle_gamma   90.00
#
_symmetry.space_group_name_H-M   'P 1'
#
loop_
_entity.id
_entity.type
_entity.pdbx_description
1 polymer ?
#
loop_
_entity_poly.entity_id
_entity_poly.type
_entity_poly.pdbx_seq_one_letter_code
_entity_poly.pdbx_strand_id
1 'polypeptide(L)'
;MQKDCIDLTGKKFGRLTVISKGNGRYTTGGQYKTTWLCRCECGNEREFESQKLRRGHTLSCGCLQKEKIGNVNKLDISGQRFGRLTAIRFLKPEERDYIRHTWLCQCDCGKMVQVDGAKLVNGHTRSCGCLVDDFIRQVNKKYKHTSKRLYGVYKGMLTRCYDETSREYHNYGGRGILVCQEWLNDYDTFAEWAYNNGYKEDAEHLECTLDRQNVDKGYSPDNCRWVTNQVQQNNRRDCIYAEYNGEIHTCMEWSKILGMTYQKVHYHLKKGRTIAEILNI
;
A
#
# COMPACT_ATOMS: atom_id res chain seq x y z
N MET A 1 -1.44 -2.04 39.00
CA MET A 1 -1.29 -3.50 39.21
C MET A 1 -0.52 -4.08 38.03
N GLN A 2 0.71 -4.56 38.26
CA GLN A 2 1.49 -5.29 37.25
C GLN A 2 0.71 -6.56 36.89
N LYS A 3 0.24 -6.66 35.64
CA LYS A 3 -0.31 -7.93 35.13
C LYS A 3 0.82 -8.96 35.18
N ASP A 4 0.64 -10.02 35.97
CA ASP A 4 1.56 -11.15 36.04
C ASP A 4 1.88 -11.63 34.63
N CYS A 5 3.13 -11.40 34.22
CA CYS A 5 3.58 -11.82 32.91
C CYS A 5 3.99 -13.29 33.02
N ILE A 6 3.33 -14.16 32.26
CA ILE A 6 3.61 -15.59 32.19
C ILE A 6 5.12 -15.79 32.01
N ASP A 7 5.76 -16.49 32.94
CA ASP A 7 7.16 -16.86 32.83
C ASP A 7 7.33 -17.88 31.71
N LEU A 8 8.21 -17.55 30.77
CA LEU A 8 8.53 -18.39 29.62
C LEU A 8 9.93 -19.02 29.73
N THR A 9 10.67 -18.78 30.83
CA THR A 9 12.02 -19.31 31.04
C THR A 9 12.07 -20.82 30.82
N GLY A 10 13.03 -21.30 30.03
CA GLY A 10 13.20 -22.71 29.68
C GLY A 10 12.24 -23.26 28.61
N LYS A 11 11.19 -22.51 28.23
CA LYS A 11 10.26 -22.97 27.19
C LYS A 11 10.90 -22.93 25.79
N LYS A 12 10.49 -23.87 24.94
CA LYS A 12 10.93 -23.97 23.55
C LYS A 12 9.84 -23.52 22.57
N PHE A 13 10.23 -22.79 21.54
CA PHE A 13 9.39 -22.32 20.44
C PHE A 13 10.11 -22.54 19.11
N GLY A 14 9.82 -23.66 18.44
CA GLY A 14 10.63 -24.11 17.30
C GLY A 14 12.09 -24.30 17.73
N ARG A 15 13.01 -23.62 17.05
CA ARG A 15 14.46 -23.65 17.33
C ARG A 15 14.91 -22.70 18.44
N LEU A 16 13.99 -21.97 19.07
CA LEU A 16 14.30 -21.01 20.13
C LEU A 16 14.07 -21.63 21.50
N THR A 17 15.04 -21.51 22.39
CA THR A 17 14.91 -21.81 23.82
C THR A 17 14.99 -20.50 24.60
N VAL A 18 14.00 -20.22 25.44
CA VAL A 18 13.96 -19.00 26.27
C VAL A 18 14.98 -19.12 27.41
N ILE A 19 15.89 -18.16 27.50
CA ILE A 19 16.95 -18.10 28.51
C ILE A 19 16.50 -17.29 29.73
N SER A 20 15.99 -16.08 29.48
CA SER A 20 15.66 -15.12 30.53
C SER A 20 14.69 -14.05 30.01
N LYS A 21 14.13 -13.28 30.95
CA LYS A 21 13.31 -12.11 30.63
C LYS A 21 14.18 -11.03 29.97
N GLY A 22 13.71 -10.51 28.84
CA GLY A 22 14.39 -9.45 28.10
C GLY A 22 14.10 -8.06 28.67
N ASN A 23 14.68 -7.03 28.04
CA ASN A 23 14.55 -5.64 28.48
C ASN A 23 13.15 -5.03 28.23
N GLY A 24 12.34 -5.70 27.39
CA GLY A 24 11.08 -5.19 26.88
C GLY A 24 11.27 -4.09 25.84
N ARG A 25 10.17 -3.68 25.20
CA ARG A 25 10.18 -2.61 24.21
C ARG A 25 8.90 -1.80 24.23
N TYR A 26 8.98 -0.50 23.96
CA TYR A 26 7.82 0.35 23.74
C TYR A 26 7.46 0.38 22.25
N THR A 27 6.16 0.29 21.93
CA THR A 27 5.68 0.54 20.57
C THR A 27 5.63 2.03 20.27
N THR A 28 5.52 2.40 18.99
CA THR A 28 5.33 3.80 18.55
C THR A 28 4.09 4.45 19.18
N GLY A 29 3.08 3.65 19.56
CA GLY A 29 1.89 4.10 20.29
C GLY A 29 2.04 4.08 21.82
N GLY A 30 3.28 4.02 22.34
CA GLY A 30 3.59 4.09 23.78
C GLY A 30 3.29 2.82 24.58
N GLN A 31 2.86 1.72 23.95
CA GLN A 31 2.53 0.49 24.68
C GLN A 31 3.80 -0.31 24.99
N TYR A 32 4.00 -0.67 26.25
CA TYR A 32 5.08 -1.59 26.65
C TYR A 32 4.77 -3.03 26.23
N LYS A 33 5.76 -3.71 25.66
CA LYS A 33 5.71 -5.12 25.26
C LYS A 33 6.83 -5.88 25.98
N THR A 34 6.46 -6.96 26.67
CA THR A 34 7.43 -7.87 27.31
C THR A 34 8.17 -8.69 26.26
N THR A 35 9.49 -8.69 26.33
CA THR A 35 10.38 -9.51 25.51
C THR A 35 11.08 -10.57 26.35
N TRP A 36 11.62 -11.58 25.66
CA TRP A 36 12.35 -12.70 26.23
C TRP A 36 13.62 -12.92 25.42
N LEU A 37 14.76 -13.02 26.10
CA LEU A 37 16.02 -13.42 25.49
C LEU A 37 15.98 -14.91 25.19
N CYS A 38 16.19 -15.28 23.93
CA CYS A 38 16.15 -16.66 23.49
C CYS A 38 17.46 -17.05 22.79
N ARG A 39 17.95 -18.25 23.08
CA ARG A 39 19.04 -18.90 22.33
C ARG A 39 18.44 -19.75 21.23
N CYS A 40 18.87 -19.53 20.01
CA CYS A 40 18.51 -20.33 18.86
C CYS A 40 19.44 -21.54 18.74
N GLU A 41 18.97 -22.66 18.20
CA GLU A 41 19.79 -23.85 17.92
C GLU A 41 21.00 -23.55 17.00
N CYS A 42 20.94 -22.49 16.19
CA CYS A 42 22.07 -22.05 15.37
C CYS A 42 23.13 -21.23 16.15
N GLY A 43 23.03 -21.18 17.48
CA GLY A 43 23.95 -20.46 18.38
C GLY A 43 23.64 -18.98 18.60
N ASN A 44 22.79 -18.35 17.79
CA ASN A 44 22.46 -16.93 17.94
C ASN A 44 21.49 -16.67 19.09
N GLU A 45 21.73 -15.61 19.85
CA GLU A 45 20.85 -15.11 20.90
C GLU A 45 20.19 -13.80 20.50
N ARG A 46 18.87 -13.69 20.68
CA ARG A 46 18.10 -12.46 20.37
C ARG A 46 16.88 -12.35 21.27
N GLU A 47 16.39 -11.13 21.45
CA GLU A 47 15.14 -10.85 22.16
C GLU A 47 13.91 -10.95 21.24
N PHE A 48 12.86 -11.61 21.72
CA PHE A 48 11.58 -11.75 21.01
C PHE A 48 10.39 -11.40 21.89
N GLU A 49 9.32 -10.91 21.29
CA GLU A 49 8.09 -10.56 22.01
C GLU A 49 7.37 -11.82 22.54
N SER A 50 6.96 -11.77 23.82
CA SER A 50 6.20 -12.85 24.47
C SER A 50 4.99 -13.29 23.65
N GLN A 51 4.24 -12.33 23.08
CA GLN A 51 3.05 -12.63 22.29
C GLN A 51 3.37 -13.36 20.98
N LYS A 52 4.50 -13.05 20.32
CA LYS A 52 4.87 -13.67 19.05
C LYS A 52 5.39 -15.08 19.21
N LEU A 53 6.13 -15.34 20.30
CA LEU A 53 6.56 -16.69 20.69
C LEU A 53 5.33 -17.57 20.97
N ARG A 54 4.42 -17.10 21.84
CA ARG A 54 3.22 -17.86 22.24
C ARG A 54 2.26 -18.15 21.09
N ARG A 55 2.15 -17.25 20.11
CA ARG A 55 1.33 -17.45 18.90
C ARG A 55 2.02 -18.28 17.81
N GLY A 56 3.28 -18.67 18.00
CA GLY A 56 4.03 -19.44 16.99
C GLY A 56 4.47 -18.64 15.76
N HIS A 57 4.39 -17.30 15.78
CA HIS A 57 4.88 -16.47 14.68
C HIS A 57 6.40 -16.37 14.64
N THR A 58 7.10 -16.82 15.68
CA THR A 58 8.55 -16.75 15.78
C THR A 58 9.08 -18.08 16.29
N LEU A 59 9.72 -18.82 15.38
CA LEU A 59 10.18 -20.19 15.60
C LEU A 59 11.70 -20.34 15.44
N SER A 60 12.42 -19.27 15.11
CA SER A 60 13.88 -19.23 14.98
C SER A 60 14.37 -17.78 15.07
N CYS A 61 15.68 -17.57 15.16
CA CYS A 61 16.26 -16.22 15.14
C CYS A 61 16.23 -15.54 13.76
N GLY A 62 15.61 -16.18 12.77
CA GLY A 62 15.63 -15.85 11.35
C GLY A 62 16.47 -16.83 10.52
N CYS A 63 17.24 -17.74 11.14
CA CYS A 63 18.04 -18.73 10.43
C CYS A 63 17.20 -19.68 9.57
N LEU A 64 16.01 -20.10 10.05
CA LEU A 64 15.12 -20.97 9.28
C LEU A 64 14.70 -20.32 7.95
N GLN A 65 14.43 -19.01 7.95
CA GLN A 65 14.08 -18.28 6.73
C GLN A 65 15.31 -18.11 5.82
N LYS A 66 16.49 -17.85 6.40
CA LYS A 66 17.75 -17.77 5.65
C LYS A 66 18.12 -19.09 4.97
N GLU A 67 17.89 -20.22 5.63
CA GLU A 67 18.09 -21.56 5.06
C GLU A 67 17.13 -21.82 3.88
N LYS A 68 15.85 -21.49 4.04
CA LYS A 68 14.86 -21.61 2.96
C LYS A 68 15.24 -20.74 1.76
N ILE A 69 15.58 -19.47 1.98
CA ILE A 69 16.01 -18.55 0.91
C ILE A 69 17.34 -19.01 0.28
N GLY A 70 18.30 -19.43 1.10
CA GLY A 70 19.60 -19.94 0.62
C GLY A 70 19.47 -21.19 -0.26
N ASN A 71 18.48 -22.04 0.01
CA ASN A 71 18.16 -23.19 -0.83
C ASN A 71 17.48 -22.80 -2.14
N VAL A 72 16.55 -21.83 -2.13
CA VAL A 72 15.95 -21.28 -3.37
C VAL A 72 17.02 -20.63 -4.25
N ASN A 73 17.97 -19.92 -3.64
CA ASN A 73 19.08 -19.26 -4.34
C ASN A 73 20.14 -20.24 -4.91
N LYS A 74 20.06 -21.53 -4.55
CA LYS A 74 20.89 -22.62 -5.11
C LYS A 74 20.15 -23.45 -6.16
N LEU A 75 18.85 -23.24 -6.35
CA LEU A 75 18.08 -24.01 -7.32
C LEU A 75 18.39 -23.48 -8.72
N ASP A 76 18.97 -24.33 -9.56
CA ASP A 76 19.09 -24.04 -10.98
C ASP A 76 17.69 -24.01 -11.59
N ILE A 77 17.27 -22.81 -12.01
CA ILE A 77 15.99 -22.58 -12.68
C ILE A 77 16.17 -22.37 -14.19
N SER A 78 17.33 -22.70 -14.76
CA SER A 78 17.53 -22.63 -16.21
C SER A 78 16.50 -23.50 -16.95
N GLY A 79 16.00 -22.97 -18.08
CA GLY A 79 14.94 -23.57 -18.86
C GLY A 79 13.53 -23.45 -18.26
N GLN A 80 13.40 -23.07 -16.98
CA GLN A 80 12.09 -22.92 -16.36
C GLN A 80 11.37 -21.66 -16.85
N ARG A 81 10.04 -21.76 -16.93
CA ARG A 81 9.16 -20.72 -17.46
C ARG A 81 8.33 -20.07 -16.36
N PHE A 82 8.33 -18.75 -16.34
CA PHE A 82 7.64 -17.88 -15.38
C PHE A 82 6.76 -16.89 -16.15
N GLY A 83 5.52 -17.28 -16.43
CA GLY A 83 4.64 -16.52 -17.33
C GLY A 83 5.17 -16.54 -18.77
N ARG A 84 5.58 -15.37 -19.28
CA ARG A 84 6.22 -15.19 -20.59
C ARG A 84 7.74 -15.21 -20.55
N LEU A 85 8.34 -15.33 -19.37
CA LEU A 85 9.79 -15.34 -19.22
C LEU A 85 10.30 -16.78 -19.13
N THR A 86 11.31 -17.12 -19.91
CA THR A 86 12.09 -18.35 -19.76
C THR A 86 13.45 -17.98 -19.19
N ALA A 87 13.82 -18.56 -18.05
CA ALA A 87 15.13 -18.34 -17.44
C ALA A 87 16.21 -19.04 -18.27
N ILE A 88 17.23 -18.30 -18.72
CA ILE A 88 18.28 -18.81 -19.61
C ILE A 88 19.52 -19.20 -18.80
N ARG A 89 20.05 -18.25 -18.03
CA ARG A 89 21.25 -18.49 -17.21
C ARG A 89 21.35 -17.54 -16.04
N PHE A 90 22.08 -17.98 -15.03
CA PHE A 90 22.46 -17.16 -13.89
C PHE A 90 23.48 -16.09 -14.30
N LEU A 91 23.32 -14.87 -13.80
CA LEU A 91 24.29 -13.79 -13.95
C LEU A 91 25.17 -13.72 -12.70
N LYS A 92 26.48 -13.84 -12.89
CA LYS A 92 27.45 -13.73 -11.80
C LYS A 92 27.64 -12.25 -11.44
N PRO A 93 27.71 -11.92 -10.14
CA PRO A 93 27.98 -10.57 -9.68
C PRO A 93 29.47 -10.25 -9.89
N GLU A 94 29.84 -9.87 -11.10
CA GLU A 94 31.22 -9.48 -11.45
C GLU A 94 31.40 -7.94 -11.40
N GLU A 95 30.33 -7.16 -11.18
CA GLU A 95 30.40 -5.70 -11.00
C GLU A 95 29.54 -5.25 -9.80
N ARG A 96 29.93 -4.12 -9.19
CA ARG A 96 29.46 -3.63 -7.88
C ARG A 96 27.98 -3.21 -7.80
N ASP A 97 27.20 -3.35 -8.87
CA ASP A 97 25.82 -2.83 -8.98
C ASP A 97 24.71 -3.89 -9.09
N TYR A 98 25.03 -5.19 -9.01
CA TYR A 98 24.02 -6.24 -9.14
C TYR A 98 23.46 -6.72 -7.79
N ILE A 99 22.13 -6.83 -7.71
CA ILE A 99 21.46 -7.62 -6.69
C ILE A 99 21.91 -9.08 -6.86
N ARG A 100 22.32 -9.72 -5.76
CA ARG A 100 22.67 -11.14 -5.74
C ARG A 100 21.48 -11.94 -6.32
N HIS A 101 21.77 -12.93 -7.18
CA HIS A 101 20.80 -13.89 -7.72
C HIS A 101 19.95 -13.43 -8.92
N THR A 102 20.54 -12.64 -9.80
CA THR A 102 19.91 -12.20 -11.05
C THR A 102 20.02 -13.28 -12.14
N TRP A 103 18.91 -13.53 -12.83
CA TRP A 103 18.80 -14.42 -13.99
C TRP A 103 18.60 -13.61 -15.26
N LEU A 104 19.32 -13.99 -16.31
CA LEU A 104 19.01 -13.56 -17.67
C LEU A 104 17.83 -14.39 -18.18
N CYS A 105 16.75 -13.72 -18.55
CA CYS A 105 15.53 -14.35 -19.05
C CYS A 105 15.23 -13.87 -20.47
N GLN A 106 14.71 -14.78 -21.31
CA GLN A 106 14.13 -14.43 -22.60
C GLN A 106 12.61 -14.35 -22.45
N CYS A 107 12.02 -13.24 -22.87
CA CYS A 107 10.57 -13.11 -22.93
C CYS A 107 10.02 -13.67 -24.26
N ASP A 108 8.78 -14.16 -24.27
CA ASP A 108 8.09 -14.59 -25.50
C ASP A 108 8.05 -13.52 -26.61
N CYS A 109 8.08 -12.24 -26.25
CA CYS A 109 8.16 -11.15 -27.23
C CYS A 109 9.57 -10.94 -27.82
N GLY A 110 10.54 -11.79 -27.48
CA GLY A 110 11.93 -11.75 -27.93
C GLY A 110 12.87 -10.90 -27.07
N LYS A 111 12.36 -10.07 -26.16
CA LYS A 111 13.20 -9.19 -25.32
C LYS A 111 13.92 -9.98 -24.23
N MET A 112 15.23 -9.72 -24.10
CA MET A 112 16.06 -10.22 -23.00
C MET A 112 15.98 -9.28 -21.79
N VAL A 113 15.78 -9.83 -20.59
CA VAL A 113 15.68 -9.05 -19.34
C VAL A 113 16.42 -9.73 -18.20
N GLN A 114 16.92 -8.91 -17.28
CA GLN A 114 17.55 -9.35 -16.05
C GLN A 114 16.51 -9.31 -14.93
N VAL A 115 16.31 -10.44 -14.23
CA VAL A 115 15.28 -10.57 -13.20
C VAL A 115 15.83 -11.28 -11.98
N ASP A 116 15.48 -10.79 -10.80
CA ASP A 116 15.76 -11.46 -9.53
C ASP A 116 15.08 -12.83 -9.48
N GLY A 117 15.83 -13.88 -9.13
CA GLY A 117 15.32 -15.25 -9.06
C GLY A 117 14.14 -15.43 -8.11
N ALA A 118 14.12 -14.73 -6.97
CA ALA A 118 13.00 -14.79 -6.04
C ALA A 118 11.74 -14.14 -6.62
N LYS A 119 11.87 -13.09 -7.44
CA LYS A 119 10.73 -12.46 -8.13
C LYS A 119 10.14 -13.35 -9.22
N LEU A 120 10.96 -14.17 -9.88
CA LEU A 120 10.49 -15.18 -10.83
C LEU A 120 9.69 -16.26 -10.09
N VAL A 121 10.29 -16.87 -9.07
CA VAL A 121 9.69 -18.01 -8.33
C VAL A 121 8.41 -17.61 -7.60
N ASN A 122 8.36 -16.41 -7.01
CA ASN A 122 7.17 -15.91 -6.31
C ASN A 122 6.12 -15.30 -7.27
N GLY A 123 6.36 -15.29 -8.58
CA GLY A 123 5.41 -14.83 -9.58
C GLY A 123 5.25 -13.31 -9.69
N HIS A 124 6.11 -12.52 -9.05
CA HIS A 124 6.08 -11.05 -9.13
C HIS A 124 6.58 -10.51 -10.47
N THR A 125 7.33 -11.30 -11.24
CA THR A 125 7.80 -10.90 -12.57
C THR A 125 7.49 -12.00 -13.58
N ARG A 126 6.59 -11.69 -14.51
CA ARG A 126 6.01 -12.66 -15.47
C ARG A 126 6.21 -12.29 -16.93
N SER A 127 6.78 -11.12 -17.22
CA SER A 127 7.15 -10.67 -18.57
C SER A 127 8.19 -9.57 -18.48
N CYS A 128 8.78 -9.18 -19.62
CA CYS A 128 9.68 -8.04 -19.72
C CYS A 128 8.98 -6.65 -19.65
N GLY A 129 7.76 -6.60 -19.11
CA GLY A 129 6.82 -5.47 -19.26
C GLY A 129 5.79 -5.62 -20.40
N CYS A 130 6.04 -6.49 -21.39
CA CYS A 130 5.16 -6.59 -22.57
C CYS A 130 3.74 -7.10 -22.31
N LEU A 131 3.47 -7.76 -21.18
CA LEU A 131 2.10 -8.07 -20.78
C LEU A 131 1.27 -6.80 -20.56
N VAL A 132 1.87 -5.78 -19.95
CA VAL A 132 1.24 -4.48 -19.74
C VAL A 132 1.08 -3.76 -21.07
N ASP A 133 2.10 -3.79 -21.93
CA ASP A 133 2.03 -3.17 -23.27
C ASP A 133 0.93 -3.80 -24.14
N ASP A 134 0.82 -5.13 -24.13
CA ASP A 134 -0.21 -5.86 -24.89
C ASP A 134 -1.60 -5.52 -24.38
N PHE A 135 -1.77 -5.48 -23.04
CA PHE A 135 -3.01 -5.04 -22.42
C PHE A 135 -3.35 -3.60 -22.85
N ILE A 136 -2.41 -2.66 -22.74
CA ILE A 136 -2.59 -1.27 -23.16
C ILE A 136 -2.94 -1.18 -24.65
N ARG A 137 -2.29 -1.96 -25.53
CA ARG A 137 -2.58 -1.98 -26.97
C ARG A 137 -3.96 -2.54 -27.26
N GLN A 138 -4.37 -3.61 -26.60
CA GLN A 138 -5.71 -4.20 -26.74
C GLN A 138 -6.78 -3.22 -26.27
N VAL A 139 -6.59 -2.60 -25.10
CA VAL A 139 -7.45 -1.56 -24.54
C VAL A 139 -7.53 -0.36 -25.49
N ASN A 140 -6.40 0.19 -25.95
CA ASN A 140 -6.38 1.32 -26.88
C ASN A 140 -7.02 1.01 -28.25
N LYS A 141 -6.91 -0.24 -28.72
CA LYS A 141 -7.57 -0.70 -29.96
C LYS A 141 -9.09 -0.84 -29.78
N LYS A 142 -9.53 -1.34 -28.62
CA LYS A 142 -10.95 -1.50 -28.27
C LYS A 142 -11.65 -0.15 -28.04
N TYR A 143 -10.93 0.82 -27.49
CA TYR A 143 -11.47 2.09 -26.99
C TYR A 143 -11.02 3.33 -27.76
N LYS A 144 -10.72 3.17 -29.06
CA LYS A 144 -10.24 4.25 -29.94
C LYS A 144 -11.21 5.45 -30.03
N HIS A 145 -12.48 5.25 -29.67
CA HIS A 145 -13.55 6.26 -29.65
C HIS A 145 -14.02 6.65 -28.23
N THR A 146 -13.29 6.21 -27.20
CA THR A 146 -13.66 6.45 -25.81
C THR A 146 -13.27 7.85 -25.37
N SER A 147 -14.12 8.44 -24.52
CA SER A 147 -13.84 9.66 -23.77
C SER A 147 -12.39 9.72 -23.29
N LYS A 148 -11.62 10.67 -23.84
CA LYS A 148 -10.24 10.94 -23.39
C LYS A 148 -10.23 11.33 -21.91
N ARG A 149 -11.30 11.96 -21.44
CA ARG A 149 -11.43 12.45 -20.07
C ARG A 149 -11.67 11.31 -19.09
N LEU A 150 -12.67 10.45 -19.31
CA LEU A 150 -12.99 9.33 -18.43
C LEU A 150 -11.84 8.32 -18.39
N TYR A 151 -11.23 8.04 -19.54
CA TYR A 151 -10.06 7.18 -19.60
C TYR A 151 -8.85 7.78 -18.86
N GLY A 152 -8.69 9.11 -18.92
CA GLY A 152 -7.70 9.83 -18.10
C GLY A 152 -7.91 9.63 -16.60
N VAL A 153 -9.16 9.72 -16.13
CA VAL A 153 -9.52 9.46 -14.73
C VAL A 153 -9.23 8.02 -14.33
N TYR A 154 -9.64 7.06 -15.16
CA TYR A 154 -9.37 5.63 -14.96
C TYR A 154 -7.88 5.34 -14.84
N LYS A 155 -7.06 5.86 -15.77
CA LYS A 155 -5.60 5.71 -15.69
C LYS A 155 -5.03 6.36 -14.45
N GLY A 156 -5.49 7.56 -14.08
CA GLY A 156 -5.06 8.24 -12.86
C GLY A 156 -5.37 7.43 -11.59
N MET A 157 -6.54 6.79 -11.53
CA MET A 157 -6.91 5.85 -10.46
C MET A 157 -5.92 4.69 -10.36
N LEU A 158 -5.63 4.02 -11.47
CA LEU A 158 -4.68 2.91 -11.51
C LEU A 158 -3.26 3.32 -11.12
N THR A 159 -2.76 4.45 -11.64
CA THR A 159 -1.44 4.98 -11.30
C THR A 159 -1.30 5.19 -9.79
N ARG A 160 -2.30 5.79 -9.13
CA ARG A 160 -2.25 6.00 -7.67
C ARG A 160 -2.20 4.69 -6.88
N CYS A 161 -2.92 3.66 -7.35
CA CYS A 161 -3.02 2.37 -6.64
C CYS A 161 -1.85 1.41 -6.89
N TYR A 162 -1.22 1.44 -8.06
CA TYR A 162 -0.32 0.36 -8.50
C TYR A 162 1.06 0.82 -9.01
N ASP A 163 1.26 2.11 -9.29
CA ASP A 163 2.55 2.61 -9.75
C ASP A 163 3.40 3.09 -8.57
N GLU A 164 4.31 2.24 -8.10
CA GLU A 164 5.23 2.53 -6.99
C GLU A 164 6.17 3.72 -7.24
N THR A 165 6.36 4.12 -8.51
CA THR A 165 7.19 5.27 -8.87
C THR A 165 6.43 6.59 -8.78
N SER A 166 5.10 6.53 -8.72
CA SER A 166 4.26 7.71 -8.59
C SER A 166 4.46 8.39 -7.24
N ARG A 167 4.60 9.72 -7.25
CA ARG A 167 4.69 10.52 -6.02
C ARG A 167 3.50 10.28 -5.10
N GLU A 168 2.33 9.97 -5.65
CA GLU A 168 1.11 9.75 -4.86
C GLU A 168 0.98 8.32 -4.30
N TYR A 169 1.81 7.37 -4.73
CA TYR A 169 1.63 5.96 -4.36
C TYR A 169 1.55 5.73 -2.85
N HIS A 170 2.40 6.42 -2.08
CA HIS A 170 2.42 6.32 -0.62
C HIS A 170 1.08 6.72 0.05
N ASN A 171 0.27 7.56 -0.59
CA ASN A 171 -1.05 7.99 -0.12
C ASN A 171 -2.19 7.03 -0.51
N TYR A 172 -1.91 6.06 -1.39
CA TYR A 172 -2.89 5.15 -1.98
C TYR A 172 -2.37 3.71 -1.93
N GLY A 173 -1.72 3.22 -2.99
CA GLY A 173 -1.25 1.83 -3.07
C GLY A 173 -0.36 1.41 -1.89
N GLY A 174 0.53 2.30 -1.43
CA GLY A 174 1.36 2.10 -0.24
C GLY A 174 0.58 1.91 1.07
N ARG A 175 -0.72 2.25 1.10
CA ARG A 175 -1.64 2.01 2.22
C ARG A 175 -2.52 0.78 2.04
N GLY A 176 -2.42 0.07 0.91
CA GLY A 176 -3.32 -1.03 0.56
C GLY A 176 -4.66 -0.59 -0.05
N ILE A 177 -4.75 0.65 -0.55
CA ILE A 177 -5.92 1.11 -1.31
C ILE A 177 -5.80 0.56 -2.73
N LEU A 178 -6.71 -0.34 -3.08
CA LEU A 178 -6.77 -1.01 -4.39
C LEU A 178 -8.06 -0.71 -5.12
N VAL A 179 -8.11 -1.05 -6.40
CA VAL A 179 -9.31 -1.01 -7.24
C VAL A 179 -9.98 -2.39 -7.21
N CYS A 180 -11.32 -2.44 -7.22
CA CYS A 180 -12.05 -3.71 -7.32
C CYS A 180 -11.68 -4.47 -8.60
N GLN A 181 -11.78 -5.80 -8.54
CA GLN A 181 -11.34 -6.65 -9.65
C GLN A 181 -12.11 -6.40 -10.95
N GLU A 182 -13.41 -6.09 -10.85
CA GLU A 182 -14.27 -5.78 -11.99
C GLU A 182 -13.71 -4.60 -12.80
N TRP A 183 -13.45 -3.47 -12.14
CA TRP A 183 -12.90 -2.28 -12.81
C TRP A 183 -11.44 -2.48 -13.21
N LEU A 184 -10.65 -3.24 -12.47
CA LEU A 184 -9.25 -3.51 -12.80
C LEU A 184 -9.13 -4.35 -14.08
N ASN A 185 -10.03 -5.30 -14.27
CA ASN A 185 -10.00 -6.24 -15.39
C ASN A 185 -10.68 -5.68 -16.64
N ASP A 186 -11.65 -4.76 -16.48
CA ASP A 186 -12.39 -4.22 -17.59
C ASP A 186 -12.74 -2.73 -17.43
N TYR A 187 -12.22 -1.92 -18.35
CA TYR A 187 -12.52 -0.50 -18.44
C TYR A 187 -14.00 -0.23 -18.76
N ASP A 188 -14.65 -1.06 -19.57
CA ASP A 188 -16.05 -0.83 -19.94
C ASP A 188 -16.96 -0.92 -18.72
N THR A 189 -16.71 -1.88 -17.83
CA THR A 189 -17.42 -2.00 -16.56
C THR A 189 -17.27 -0.73 -15.69
N PHE A 190 -16.07 -0.14 -15.62
CA PHE A 190 -15.88 1.14 -14.95
C PHE A 190 -16.61 2.29 -15.67
N ALA A 191 -16.54 2.33 -17.00
CA ALA A 191 -17.13 3.40 -17.79
C ALA A 191 -18.66 3.40 -17.72
N GLU A 192 -19.27 2.23 -17.85
CA GLU A 192 -20.72 2.03 -17.69
C GLU A 192 -21.17 2.46 -16.28
N TRP A 193 -20.46 2.01 -15.24
CA TRP A 193 -20.73 2.48 -13.88
C TRP A 193 -20.62 4.00 -13.79
N ALA A 194 -19.58 4.61 -14.37
CA ALA A 194 -19.36 6.04 -14.30
C ALA A 194 -20.53 6.82 -14.89
N TYR A 195 -20.96 6.51 -16.12
CA TYR A 195 -22.09 7.17 -16.77
C TYR A 195 -23.39 6.97 -16.01
N ASN A 196 -23.63 5.76 -15.48
CA ASN A 196 -24.83 5.45 -14.70
C ASN A 196 -24.84 6.10 -13.31
N ASN A 197 -23.70 6.60 -12.81
CA ASN A 197 -23.56 7.11 -11.45
C ASN A 197 -23.10 8.58 -11.39
N GLY A 198 -23.43 9.37 -12.41
CA GLY A 198 -23.30 10.83 -12.37
C GLY A 198 -22.01 11.39 -12.98
N TYR A 199 -21.25 10.58 -13.71
CA TYR A 199 -20.24 11.12 -14.61
C TYR A 199 -20.90 11.94 -15.72
N LYS A 200 -20.35 13.12 -15.99
CA LYS A 200 -20.79 14.01 -17.07
C LYS A 200 -19.59 14.34 -17.94
N GLU A 201 -19.57 13.90 -19.19
CA GLU A 201 -18.43 14.03 -20.12
C GLU A 201 -17.99 15.49 -20.28
N ASP A 202 -18.98 16.36 -20.43
CA ASP A 202 -18.93 17.79 -20.70
C ASP A 202 -18.89 18.68 -19.44
N ALA A 203 -18.77 18.09 -18.25
CA ALA A 203 -18.66 18.86 -17.03
C ALA A 203 -17.46 19.82 -17.08
N GLU A 204 -17.70 21.03 -16.56
CA GLU A 204 -16.66 22.03 -16.37
C GLU A 204 -15.51 21.50 -15.51
N HIS A 205 -14.36 22.13 -15.67
CA HIS A 205 -13.15 21.74 -14.96
C HIS A 205 -13.41 21.70 -13.43
N LEU A 206 -13.11 20.56 -12.81
CA LEU A 206 -13.28 20.29 -11.37
C LEU A 206 -14.72 20.10 -10.86
N GLU A 207 -15.74 20.18 -11.71
CA GLU A 207 -17.14 19.99 -11.30
C GLU A 207 -17.59 18.52 -11.29
N CYS A 208 -16.80 17.63 -11.90
CA CYS A 208 -17.07 16.20 -11.91
C CYS A 208 -15.75 15.43 -11.82
N THR A 209 -15.44 14.94 -10.61
CA THR A 209 -14.21 14.25 -10.24
C THR A 209 -14.53 12.96 -9.47
N LEU A 210 -13.71 11.94 -9.64
CA LEU A 210 -13.88 10.66 -8.95
C LEU A 210 -13.33 10.76 -7.52
N ASP A 211 -14.22 10.65 -6.54
CA ASP A 211 -13.92 10.67 -5.10
C ASP A 211 -14.20 9.30 -4.47
N ARG A 212 -13.57 9.03 -3.32
CA ARG A 212 -13.84 7.86 -2.47
C ARG A 212 -14.55 8.29 -1.20
N GLN A 213 -15.84 8.02 -1.07
CA GLN A 213 -16.68 8.39 0.08
C GLN A 213 -15.99 8.09 1.42
N ASN A 214 -15.46 6.88 1.56
CA ASN A 214 -14.53 6.55 2.63
C ASN A 214 -13.10 6.53 2.07
N VAL A 215 -12.29 7.52 2.50
CA VAL A 215 -10.90 7.73 2.07
C VAL A 215 -9.94 6.59 2.46
N ASP A 216 -10.33 5.73 3.40
CA ASP A 216 -9.56 4.57 3.85
C ASP A 216 -9.91 3.28 3.09
N LYS A 217 -11.01 3.27 2.33
CA LYS A 217 -11.43 2.13 1.50
C LYS A 217 -10.94 2.23 0.04
N GLY A 218 -10.98 1.12 -0.69
CA GLY A 218 -10.58 1.01 -2.10
C GLY A 218 -11.47 1.77 -3.09
N TYR A 219 -11.15 1.70 -4.38
CA TYR A 219 -12.05 2.14 -5.45
C TYR A 219 -13.01 1.00 -5.81
N SER A 220 -14.31 1.24 -5.67
CA SER A 220 -15.38 0.30 -6.01
C SER A 220 -16.69 1.06 -6.20
N PRO A 221 -17.71 0.48 -6.84
CA PRO A 221 -19.04 1.08 -6.95
C PRO A 221 -19.59 1.61 -5.62
N ASP A 222 -19.43 0.83 -4.54
CA ASP A 222 -19.98 1.17 -3.22
C ASP A 222 -19.23 2.30 -2.49
N ASN A 223 -17.98 2.57 -2.88
CA ASN A 223 -17.15 3.56 -2.21
C ASN A 223 -16.84 4.77 -3.07
N CYS A 224 -17.13 4.75 -4.37
CA CYS A 224 -16.84 5.84 -5.28
C CYS A 224 -18.06 6.70 -5.58
N ARG A 225 -17.82 7.97 -5.89
CA ARG A 225 -18.84 8.93 -6.34
C ARG A 225 -18.24 9.97 -7.26
N TRP A 226 -19.07 10.58 -8.10
CA TRP A 226 -18.71 11.75 -8.89
C TRP A 226 -19.14 13.03 -8.18
N VAL A 227 -18.16 13.86 -7.83
CA VAL A 227 -18.38 15.10 -7.07
C VAL A 227 -17.44 16.20 -7.54
N THR A 228 -17.69 17.43 -7.11
CA THR A 228 -16.77 18.53 -7.34
C THR A 228 -15.46 18.31 -6.58
N ASN A 229 -14.38 18.91 -7.05
CA ASN A 229 -13.09 18.88 -6.38
C ASN A 229 -13.17 19.47 -4.96
N GLN A 230 -14.07 20.42 -4.70
CA GLN A 230 -14.28 20.97 -3.36
C GLN A 230 -14.74 19.89 -2.37
N VAL A 231 -15.67 19.02 -2.79
CA VAL A 231 -16.12 17.89 -1.96
C VAL A 231 -14.98 16.92 -1.70
N GLN A 232 -14.16 16.63 -2.71
CA GLN A 232 -12.98 15.76 -2.55
C GLN A 232 -11.95 16.36 -1.57
N GLN A 233 -11.71 17.68 -1.63
CA GLN A 233 -10.79 18.37 -0.73
C GLN A 233 -11.26 18.36 0.72
N ASN A 234 -12.57 18.43 0.93
CA ASN A 234 -13.18 18.31 2.25
C ASN A 234 -13.05 16.88 2.80
N ASN A 235 -13.09 15.87 1.93
CA ASN A 235 -12.99 14.45 2.28
C ASN A 235 -11.54 13.97 2.60
N ARG A 236 -10.57 14.87 2.69
CA ARG A 236 -9.18 14.51 3.03
C ARG A 236 -9.03 14.27 4.54
N ARG A 237 -8.17 13.33 4.90
CA ARG A 237 -7.90 12.94 6.31
C ARG A 237 -7.32 14.04 7.18
N ASP A 238 -6.71 15.05 6.55
CA ASP A 238 -6.12 16.22 7.20
C ASP A 238 -7.12 17.39 7.33
N CYS A 239 -8.35 17.24 6.84
CA CYS A 239 -9.38 18.26 6.99
C CYS A 239 -9.89 18.32 8.44
N ILE A 240 -9.90 19.52 9.01
CA ILE A 240 -10.41 19.77 10.36
C ILE A 240 -11.88 20.18 10.27
N TYR A 241 -12.73 19.46 11.02
CA TYR A 241 -14.15 19.76 11.17
C TYR A 241 -14.41 20.36 12.55
N ALA A 242 -15.38 21.28 12.61
CA ALA A 242 -15.85 21.84 13.86
C ALA A 242 -17.38 21.98 13.83
N GLU A 243 -18.02 21.75 14.97
CA GLU A 243 -19.46 21.91 15.16
C GLU A 243 -19.75 23.23 15.88
N TYR A 244 -20.79 23.94 15.43
CA TYR A 244 -21.31 25.13 16.10
C TYR A 244 -22.78 25.34 15.73
N ASN A 245 -23.64 25.61 16.72
CA ASN A 245 -25.08 25.79 16.54
C ASN A 245 -25.79 24.66 15.76
N GLY A 246 -25.33 23.41 15.92
CA GLY A 246 -25.91 22.24 15.25
C GLY A 246 -25.45 22.04 13.81
N GLU A 247 -24.55 22.88 13.31
CA GLU A 247 -23.95 22.73 11.99
C GLU A 247 -22.50 22.25 12.10
N ILE A 248 -22.11 21.31 11.24
CA ILE A 248 -20.74 20.80 11.13
C ILE A 248 -20.16 21.25 9.81
N HIS A 249 -19.09 22.03 9.88
CA HIS A 249 -18.39 22.52 8.70
C HIS A 249 -16.89 22.27 8.79
N THR A 250 -16.24 22.23 7.63
CA THR A 250 -14.78 22.23 7.55
C THR A 250 -14.21 23.58 8.00
N CYS A 251 -12.94 23.59 8.37
CA CYS A 251 -12.21 24.83 8.70
C CYS A 251 -12.30 25.89 7.58
N MET A 252 -12.30 25.46 6.31
CA MET A 252 -12.40 26.37 5.16
C MET A 252 -13.80 26.98 5.04
N GLU A 253 -14.84 26.17 5.25
CA GLU A 253 -16.23 26.65 5.26
C GLU A 253 -16.48 27.60 6.43
N TRP A 254 -15.99 27.27 7.63
CA TRP A 254 -16.04 28.20 8.76
C TRP A 254 -15.28 29.50 8.49
N SER A 255 -14.13 29.46 7.81
CA SER A 255 -13.43 30.69 7.39
C SER A 255 -14.33 31.59 6.54
N LYS A 256 -15.10 31.02 5.60
CA LYS A 256 -16.06 31.78 4.77
C LYS A 256 -17.26 32.28 5.59
N ILE A 257 -17.86 31.42 6.42
CA ILE A 257 -19.05 31.75 7.23
C ILE A 257 -18.74 32.85 8.25
N LEU A 258 -17.59 32.76 8.91
CA LEU A 258 -17.16 33.72 9.95
C LEU A 258 -16.53 34.99 9.36
N GLY A 259 -16.28 35.05 8.06
CA GLY A 259 -15.54 36.17 7.42
C GLY A 259 -14.10 36.31 7.92
N MET A 260 -13.49 35.23 8.41
CA MET A 260 -12.13 35.22 8.96
C MET A 260 -11.15 34.55 7.99
N THR A 261 -9.86 34.89 8.10
CA THR A 261 -8.84 34.20 7.30
C THR A 261 -8.73 32.72 7.69
N TYR A 262 -8.52 31.85 6.70
CA TYR A 262 -8.34 30.41 6.91
C TYR A 262 -7.26 30.14 7.97
N GLN A 263 -6.15 30.88 7.93
CA GLN A 263 -5.04 30.74 8.87
C GLN A 263 -5.48 31.00 10.33
N LYS A 264 -6.33 32.01 10.57
CA LYS A 264 -6.84 32.33 11.93
C LYS A 264 -7.71 31.19 12.44
N VAL A 265 -8.71 30.77 11.65
CA VAL A 265 -9.62 29.67 12.03
C VAL A 265 -8.84 28.37 12.23
N HIS A 266 -7.98 28.01 11.29
CA HIS A 266 -7.17 26.80 11.34
C HIS A 266 -6.25 26.78 12.57
N TYR A 267 -5.57 27.89 12.87
CA TYR A 267 -4.70 28.00 14.04
C TYR A 267 -5.46 27.71 15.34
N HIS A 268 -6.63 28.31 15.52
CA HIS A 268 -7.43 28.14 16.73
C HIS A 268 -8.04 26.74 16.85
N LEU A 269 -8.59 26.19 15.77
CA LEU A 269 -9.10 24.81 15.76
C LEU A 269 -7.98 23.80 16.04
N LYS A 270 -6.77 23.99 15.48
CA LYS A 270 -5.58 23.17 15.79
C LYS A 270 -5.18 23.23 17.27
N LYS A 271 -5.44 24.36 17.93
CA LYS A 271 -5.20 24.54 19.38
C LYS A 271 -6.35 24.00 20.24
N GLY A 272 -7.37 23.41 19.63
CA GLY A 272 -8.52 22.83 20.32
C GLY A 272 -9.59 23.85 20.74
N ARG A 273 -9.56 25.08 20.23
CA ARG A 273 -10.63 26.06 20.48
C ARG A 273 -11.87 25.71 19.65
N THR A 274 -13.03 25.99 20.22
CA THR A 274 -14.34 25.89 19.57
C THR A 274 -14.62 27.10 18.68
N ILE A 275 -15.59 26.98 17.76
CA ILE A 275 -16.03 28.12 16.93
C ILE A 275 -16.61 29.25 17.80
N ALA A 276 -17.31 28.91 18.89
CA ALA A 276 -17.83 29.88 19.85
C ALA A 276 -16.70 30.73 20.48
N GLU A 277 -15.58 30.11 20.84
CA GLU A 277 -14.41 30.82 21.35
C GLU A 277 -13.72 31.65 20.27
N ILE A 278 -13.71 31.16 19.02
CA ILE A 278 -13.10 31.88 17.88
C ILE A 278 -13.86 33.18 17.57
N LEU A 279 -15.19 33.17 17.66
CA LEU A 279 -16.05 34.34 17.45
C LEU A 279 -15.81 35.48 18.45
N ASN A 280 -15.28 35.16 19.64
CA ASN A 280 -15.06 36.11 20.71
C ASN A 280 -13.61 36.64 20.78
N ILE A 281 -12.81 36.45 19.73
CA ILE A 281 -11.40 36.91 19.61
C ILE A 281 -11.24 37.96 18.51
#